data_AF-N2BUE3-F1
#
_entry.id   AF-N2BUE3-F1
#
_cell.length_a   1.000
_cell.length_b   1.000
_cell.length_c   1.000
_cell.angle_alpha   90.00
_cell.angle_beta   90.00
_cell.angle_gamma   90.00
#
_symmetry.space_group_name_H-M   'P 1'
#
loop_
_entity.id
_entity.type
_entity.pdbx_description
1 polymer ?
#
loop_
_entity_poly.entity_id
_entity_poly.type
_entity_poly.pdbx_seq_one_letter_code
_entity_poly.pdbx_strand_id
1 'polypeptide(L)' 'MKLTDKQLDGILQQAGLRLMQSYNAEGKYRKNDWLYTSCVRCGTEAHYCLRYILHKNDVGEQVCRACYWMG' A
#
# COMPACT_ATOMS: atom_id res chain seq x y z
N MET A 1 0.27 -13.34 -9.05
CA MET A 1 1.48 -12.49 -9.04
C MET A 1 2.15 -12.65 -7.69
N LYS A 2 3.46 -12.87 -7.67
CA LYS A 2 4.29 -12.86 -6.46
C LYS A 2 5.20 -11.64 -6.57
N LEU A 3 5.21 -10.78 -5.56
CA LEU A 3 6.10 -9.62 -5.51
C LEU A 3 7.19 -9.84 -4.48
N THR A 4 8.39 -9.33 -4.75
CA THR A 4 9.47 -9.17 -3.77
C THR A 4 9.27 -7.92 -2.92
N ASP A 5 9.99 -7.80 -1.81
CA ASP A 5 9.94 -6.64 -0.91
C ASP A 5 10.24 -5.32 -1.65
N LYS A 6 11.29 -5.29 -2.48
CA LYS A 6 11.64 -4.11 -3.29
C LYS A 6 10.53 -3.71 -4.28
N GLN A 7 9.84 -4.69 -4.87
CA GLN A 7 8.71 -4.40 -5.75
C GLN A 7 7.51 -3.87 -4.96
N LEU A 8 7.28 -4.41 -3.77
CA LEU A 8 6.24 -3.93 -2.87
C LEU A 8 6.50 -2.48 -2.45
N ASP A 9 7.73 -2.14 -2.08
CA ASP A 9 8.10 -0.77 -1.69
C ASP A 9 7.83 0.24 -2.80
N GLY A 10 8.18 -0.10 -4.04
CA GLY A 10 7.88 0.76 -5.19
C GLY A 10 6.37 0.98 -5.39
N ILE A 11 5.57 -0.07 -5.21
CA ILE A 11 4.10 0.01 -5.28
C ILE A 11 3.55 0.90 -4.16
N LEU A 12 4.02 0.73 -2.92
CA LEU A 12 3.57 1.51 -1.77
C LEU A 12 3.98 2.98 -1.90
N GLN A 13 5.21 3.25 -2.37
CA GLN A 13 5.69 4.60 -2.59
C GLN A 13 4.85 5.34 -3.63
N GLN A 14 4.54 4.71 -4.75
CA GLN A 14 3.64 5.27 -5.77
C GLN A 14 2.24 5.57 -5.21
N ALA A 15 1.76 4.72 -4.29
CA ALA A 15 0.47 4.85 -3.64
C ALA A 15 0.39 5.92 -2.53
N GLY A 16 1.53 6.54 -2.18
CA GLY A 16 1.62 7.46 -1.03
C GLY A 16 1.55 6.76 0.32
N LEU A 17 2.05 5.52 0.40
CA LEU A 17 2.02 4.68 1.59
C LEU A 17 3.42 4.24 2.04
N ARG A 18 3.55 3.96 3.33
CA ARG A 18 4.69 3.27 3.95
C ARG A 18 4.20 1.98 4.59
N LEU A 19 4.96 0.90 4.47
CA LEU A 19 4.68 -0.34 5.19
C LEU A 19 4.99 -0.16 6.69
N MET A 20 4.07 -0.57 7.56
CA MET A 20 4.19 -0.44 9.02
C MET A 20 4.32 -1.79 9.74
N GLN A 21 4.42 -2.87 8.97
CA GLN A 21 4.66 -4.22 9.46
C GLN A 21 5.98 -4.76 8.93
N SER A 22 6.52 -5.81 9.57
CA SER A 22 7.64 -6.56 9.03
C SER A 22 7.31 -7.17 7.66
N TYR A 23 8.33 -7.33 6.83
CA TYR A 23 8.19 -8.06 5.57
C TYR A 23 7.79 -9.52 5.82
N ASN A 24 7.11 -10.12 4.84
CA ASN A 24 6.80 -11.54 4.88
C ASN A 24 8.12 -12.33 4.85
N ALA A 25 8.27 -13.33 5.72
CA ALA A 25 9.46 -14.19 5.78
C ALA A 25 9.79 -14.87 4.44
N GLU A 26 8.77 -15.12 3.61
CA GLU A 26 8.98 -15.71 2.28
C GLU A 26 9.32 -14.70 1.18
N GLY A 27 9.29 -13.38 1.47
CA GLY A 27 9.49 -12.30 0.51
C GLY A 27 8.51 -12.34 -0.66
N LYS A 28 7.29 -12.82 -0.40
CA LYS A 28 6.26 -13.07 -1.43
C LYS A 28 4.91 -12.49 -0.99
N TYR A 29 4.39 -11.59 -1.80
CA TYR A 29 3.06 -10.99 -1.61
C TYR A 29 2.08 -11.39 -2.71
N ARG A 30 0.82 -11.64 -2.33
CA ARG A 30 -0.30 -11.97 -3.21
C ARG A 30 -1.26 -10.79 -3.28
N LYS A 31 -1.99 -10.66 -4.40
CA LYS A 31 -2.92 -9.54 -4.64
C LYS A 31 -3.97 -9.35 -3.54
N ASN A 32 -4.42 -10.41 -2.87
CA ASN A 32 -5.47 -10.31 -1.86
C ASN A 32 -4.93 -10.12 -0.43
N ASP A 33 -3.62 -9.98 -0.27
CA ASP A 33 -3.00 -9.75 1.04
C ASP A 33 -3.40 -8.35 1.54
N TRP A 34 -3.63 -8.25 2.84
CA TRP A 34 -3.85 -6.99 3.53
C TRP A 34 -2.55 -6.55 4.17
N LEU A 35 -2.19 -5.29 3.94
CA LEU A 35 -0.95 -4.70 4.41
C LEU A 35 -1.26 -3.58 5.39
N TYR A 36 -0.65 -3.64 6.57
CA TYR A 36 -0.65 -2.56 7.53
C TYR A 36 0.29 -1.45 7.05
N THR A 37 -0.28 -0.28 6.80
CA THR A 37 0.41 0.84 6.15
C THR A 37 0.10 2.17 6.84
N SER A 38 0.96 3.16 6.65
CA SER A 38 0.74 4.55 7.05
C SER A 38 0.78 5.47 5.81
N CYS A 39 -0.10 6.47 5.78
CA CYS A 39 -0.08 7.49 4.74
C CYS A 39 1.10 8.45 4.92
N VAL A 40 1.89 8.66 3.87
CA VAL A 40 3.06 9.56 3.91
C VAL A 40 2.68 11.05 4.07
N ARG A 41 1.43 11.41 3.80
CA ARG A 41 0.93 12.80 3.89
C ARG A 41 0.32 13.13 5.26
N CYS A 42 -0.63 12.33 5.73
CA CYS A 42 -1.39 12.62 6.96
C CYS A 42 -1.05 11.70 8.13
N GLY A 43 -0.19 10.69 7.94
CA GLY A 43 0.20 9.74 8.98
C GLY A 43 -0.85 8.69 9.34
N THR A 44 -2.08 8.78 8.81
CA THR A 44 -3.14 7.81 9.10
C THR A 44 -2.70 6.40 8.76
N GLU A 45 -2.85 5.52 9.74
CA GLU A 45 -2.54 4.11 9.62
C GLU A 45 -3.80 3.31 9.27
N ALA A 46 -3.68 2.41 8.30
CA ALA A 46 -4.78 1.57 7.87
C ALA A 46 -4.26 0.28 7.22
N HIS A 47 -5.09 -0.75 7.28
CA HIS A 47 -4.89 -1.94 6.47
C HIS A 47 -5.50 -1.71 5.10
N TYR A 48 -4.68 -1.78 4.05
CA TYR A 48 -5.16 -1.75 2.67
C TYR A 48 -4.88 -3.08 1.99
N CYS A 49 -5.86 -3.58 1.24
CA CYS A 49 -5.67 -4.75 0.39
C CYS A 49 -4.73 -4.38 -0.77
N LEU A 50 -3.73 -5.22 -1.07
CA LEU A 50 -2.76 -4.97 -2.14
C LEU A 50 -3.45 -4.79 -3.51
N ARG A 51 -4.53 -5.52 -3.79
CA ARG A 51 -5.34 -5.34 -4.99
C ARG A 51 -5.93 -3.93 -5.09
N TYR A 52 -6.35 -3.38 -3.96
CA TYR A 52 -6.88 -2.01 -3.90
C TYR A 52 -5.77 -0.98 -4.16
N ILE A 53 -4.60 -1.16 -3.55
CA ILE A 53 -3.43 -0.32 -3.77
C ILE A 53 -3.03 -0.32 -5.25
N LEU A 54 -2.92 -1.50 -5.85
CA LEU A 54 -2.57 -1.66 -7.26
C LEU A 54 -3.59 -0.97 -8.18
N HIS A 55 -4.88 -1.13 -7.91
CA HIS A 55 -5.92 -0.47 -8.69
C HIS A 55 -5.83 1.05 -8.60
N LYS A 56 -5.59 1.61 -7.40
CA LYS A 56 -5.44 3.06 -7.22
C LYS A 56 -4.21 3.63 -7.92
N ASN A 57 -3.09 2.90 -7.89
CA ASN A 57 -1.90 3.25 -8.67
C ASN A 57 -2.19 3.26 -10.19
N ASP A 58 -2.95 2.29 -10.69
CA ASP A 58 -3.31 2.17 -12.11
C ASP A 58 -4.16 3.35 -12.59
N VAL A 59 -5.10 3.82 -11.77
CA VAL A 59 -5.94 5.00 -12.07
C VAL A 59 -5.30 6.34 -11.66
N GLY A 60 -4.07 6.33 -11.13
CA GLY A 60 -3.34 7.54 -10.73
C GLY A 60 -3.87 8.24 -9.46
N GLU A 61 -4.66 7.56 -8.64
CA GLU A 61 -5.21 8.11 -7.40
C GLU A 61 -4.39 7.71 -6.16
N GLN A 62 -4.31 8.62 -5.18
CA GLN A 62 -3.72 8.31 -3.88
C GLN A 62 -4.60 7.35 -3.07
N VAL A 63 -3.98 6.42 -2.35
CA VAL A 63 -4.73 5.35 -1.65
C VAL A 63 -5.43 5.86 -0.38
N CYS A 64 -4.84 6.85 0.30
CA CYS A 64 -5.30 7.29 1.61
C CYS A 64 -6.74 7.83 1.59
N ARG A 65 -7.67 7.10 2.21
CA ARG A 65 -9.07 7.53 2.31
C ARG A 65 -9.27 8.66 3.31
N ALA A 66 -8.48 8.73 4.38
CA ALA A 66 -8.55 9.89 5.26
C ALA A 66 -8.27 11.21 4.50
N CYS A 67 -7.21 11.26 3.69
CA CYS A 67 -6.93 12.42 2.83
C CYS A 67 -8.03 12.68 1.79
N TYR A 68 -8.62 11.64 1.22
CA TYR A 68 -9.69 11.80 0.23
C TYR A 68 -10.95 12.43 0.82
N TRP A 69 -11.32 12.06 2.05
CA TRP A 69 -12.55 12.56 2.69
C TRP A 69 -12.37 13.91 3.39
N MET A 70 -11.15 14.23 3.81
CA MET A 70 -10.81 15.55 4.38
C MET A 70 -10.51 16.61 3.31
N GLY A 71 -10.47 16.22 2.04
CA GLY A 71 -10.19 17.09 0.90
C GLY A 71 -11.42 17.83 0.39
#